data_AF-A0A662EDD5-F1
#
_entry.id   AF-A0A662EDD5-F1
#
_cell.length_a   1.000
_cell.length_b   1.000
_cell.length_c   1.000
_cell.angle_alpha   90.00
_cell.angle_beta   90.00
_cell.angle_gamma   90.00
#
_symmetry.space_group_name_H-M   'P 1'
#
loop_
_entity.id
_entity.type
_entity.pdbx_description
1 polymer ?
#
loop_
_entity_poly.entity_id
_entity_poly.type
_entity_poly.pdbx_seq_one_letter_code
_entity_poly.pdbx_strand_id
1 'polypeptide(L)'
;MADHDAKWTTIWMARALAYVIYAYIIIVELLLLQGFLLRLFGADENAGYTQWAYNSLDRVMEPFRGIFTPIEFEGSSVLDSSILFAMVIYGIIAIALRSLLDWLTYRMAKAQSEHEDQVARDAAQANADSVAAAQAYPATPVVTSSPQSTAPQSTTAPSTDIPPPPAP
;
A
#
# COMPACT_ATOMS: atom_id res chain seq x y z
N MET A 1 -1.28 -29.28 2.69
CA MET A 1 -1.74 -28.17 1.80
C MET A 1 -2.41 -27.06 2.62
N ALA A 2 -3.24 -27.37 3.62
CA ALA A 2 -3.89 -26.36 4.49
C ALA A 2 -2.92 -25.56 5.41
N ASP A 3 -1.69 -26.06 5.59
CA ASP A 3 -0.75 -25.58 6.60
C ASP A 3 0.00 -24.30 6.17
N HIS A 4 0.07 -24.05 4.85
CA HIS A 4 0.70 -22.86 4.28
C HIS A 4 -0.24 -21.65 4.38
N ASP A 5 -1.53 -21.84 4.07
CA ASP A 5 -2.54 -20.78 4.08
C ASP A 5 -2.75 -20.20 5.50
N ALA A 6 -2.72 -21.06 6.53
CA ALA A 6 -2.87 -20.65 7.92
C ALA A 6 -1.70 -19.77 8.41
N LYS A 7 -0.46 -20.11 8.03
CA LYS A 7 0.74 -19.33 8.41
C LYS A 7 0.74 -17.96 7.75
N TRP A 8 0.42 -17.90 6.47
CA TRP A 8 0.36 -16.64 5.72
C TRP A 8 -0.74 -15.72 6.25
N THR A 9 -1.91 -16.27 6.55
CA THR A 9 -3.04 -15.53 7.14
C THR A 9 -2.71 -14.96 8.52
N THR A 10 -2.01 -15.72 9.36
CA THR A 10 -1.61 -15.29 10.71
C THR A 10 -0.69 -14.07 10.67
N ILE A 11 0.29 -14.08 9.75
CA ILE A 11 1.24 -12.97 9.58
C ILE A 11 0.50 -11.71 9.09
N TRP A 12 -0.42 -11.87 8.14
CA TRP A 12 -1.22 -10.76 7.63
C TRP A 12 -2.14 -10.17 8.71
N MET A 13 -2.79 -11.01 9.52
CA MET A 13 -3.62 -10.60 10.67
C MET A 13 -2.82 -9.83 11.71
N ALA A 14 -1.65 -10.32 12.09
CA ALA A 14 -0.78 -9.64 13.05
C ALA A 14 -0.38 -8.24 12.56
N ARG A 15 -0.08 -8.10 11.27
CA ARG A 15 0.23 -6.82 10.64
C ARG A 15 -0.98 -5.89 10.62
N ALA A 16 -2.15 -6.38 10.21
CA ALA A 16 -3.38 -5.59 10.19
C ALA A 16 -3.72 -5.05 11.58
N LEU A 17 -3.63 -5.89 12.61
CA LEU A 17 -3.83 -5.49 14.00
C LEU A 17 -2.85 -4.40 14.44
N ALA A 18 -1.56 -4.56 14.14
CA ALA A 18 -0.54 -3.57 14.47
C ALA A 18 -0.83 -2.20 13.80
N TYR A 19 -1.31 -2.19 12.55
CA TYR A 19 -1.74 -0.96 11.89
C TYR A 19 -2.95 -0.32 12.55
N VAL A 20 -3.94 -1.11 12.98
CA VAL A 20 -5.12 -0.60 13.69
C VAL A 20 -4.71 0.07 15.00
N ILE A 21 -3.83 -0.58 15.78
CA ILE A 21 -3.31 -0.01 17.03
C ILE A 21 -2.51 1.28 16.74
N TYR A 22 -1.65 1.27 15.72
CA TYR A 22 -0.90 2.47 15.33
C TYR A 22 -1.82 3.63 14.93
N ALA A 23 -2.85 3.36 14.11
CA ALA A 23 -3.83 4.37 13.72
C ALA A 23 -4.59 4.92 14.93
N TYR A 24 -4.96 4.07 15.89
CA TYR A 24 -5.57 4.49 17.14
C TYR A 24 -4.67 5.44 17.93
N ILE A 25 -3.39 5.12 18.09
CA ILE A 25 -2.43 5.99 18.79
C ILE A 25 -2.28 7.35 18.08
N ILE A 26 -2.26 7.37 16.73
CA ILE A 26 -2.22 8.64 15.98
C ILE A 26 -3.50 9.46 16.22
N ILE A 27 -4.67 8.84 16.29
CA ILE A 27 -5.92 9.54 16.63
C ILE A 27 -5.84 10.13 18.05
N VAL A 28 -5.33 9.37 19.02
CA VAL A 28 -5.10 9.86 20.39
C VAL A 28 -4.19 11.07 20.41
N GLU A 29 -3.08 11.02 19.67
CA GLU A 29 -2.13 12.14 19.55
C GLU A 29 -2.79 13.40 18.96
N LEU A 30 -3.61 13.23 17.92
CA LEU A 30 -4.37 14.34 17.33
C LEU A 30 -5.37 14.95 18.30
N LEU A 31 -6.06 14.11 19.10
CA LEU A 31 -6.98 14.57 20.15
C LEU A 31 -6.25 15.33 21.26
N LEU A 32 -5.04 14.89 21.63
CA LEU A 32 -4.19 15.60 22.60
C LEU A 32 -3.73 16.94 22.04
N LEU A 33 -3.19 16.96 20.82
CA LEU A 33 -2.69 18.16 20.17
C LEU A 33 -3.78 19.22 20.05
N GLN A 34 -4.95 18.87 19.52
CA GLN A 34 -6.04 19.84 19.37
C GLN A 34 -6.54 20.32 20.73
N GLY A 35 -6.65 19.43 21.73
CA GLY A 35 -7.17 19.77 23.05
C GLY A 35 -6.21 20.68 23.81
N PHE A 36 -4.92 20.41 23.68
CA PHE A 36 -3.85 21.29 24.15
C PHE A 36 -3.93 22.68 23.52
N LEU A 37 -4.04 22.77 22.19
CA LEU A 37 -4.12 24.04 21.49
C LEU A 37 -5.37 24.83 21.90
N LEU A 38 -6.54 24.18 22.00
CA LEU A 38 -7.78 24.81 22.44
C LEU A 38 -7.65 25.39 23.86
N ARG A 39 -7.07 24.64 24.81
CA ARG A 39 -6.83 25.14 26.17
C ARG A 39 -5.80 26.27 26.20
N LEU A 40 -4.72 26.14 25.42
CA LEU A 40 -3.67 27.15 25.35
C LEU A 40 -4.19 28.48 24.79
N PHE A 41 -5.04 28.43 23.77
CA PHE A 41 -5.68 29.62 23.18
C PHE A 41 -6.92 30.09 23.94
N GLY A 42 -7.31 29.41 25.02
CA GLY A 42 -8.45 29.79 25.84
C GLY A 42 -9.79 29.74 25.11
N ALA A 43 -9.99 28.69 24.30
CA ALA A 43 -11.20 28.49 23.50
C ALA A 43 -12.48 28.47 24.34
N ASP A 44 -13.59 28.97 23.77
CA ASP A 44 -14.89 29.01 24.43
C ASP A 44 -15.43 27.60 24.70
N GLU A 45 -15.68 27.30 25.99
CA GLU A 45 -16.22 26.03 26.47
C GLU A 45 -17.69 25.81 26.11
N ASN A 46 -18.40 26.87 25.70
CA ASN A 46 -19.79 26.76 25.27
C ASN A 46 -19.93 26.34 23.81
N ALA A 47 -18.84 26.36 23.04
CA ALA A 47 -18.84 25.89 21.66
C ALA A 47 -18.89 24.35 21.60
N GLY A 48 -19.83 23.80 20.82
CA GLY A 48 -20.05 22.35 20.74
C GLY A 48 -18.81 21.54 20.32
N TYR A 49 -17.96 22.11 19.45
CA TYR A 49 -16.69 21.47 19.07
C TYR A 49 -15.71 21.39 20.25
N THR A 50 -15.55 22.49 21.01
CA THR A 50 -14.69 22.54 22.19
C THR A 50 -15.14 21.53 23.25
N GLN A 51 -16.45 21.40 23.47
CA GLN A 51 -17.01 20.41 24.40
C GLN A 51 -16.68 18.98 23.97
N TRP A 52 -16.88 18.65 22.69
CA TRP A 52 -16.51 17.35 22.16
C TRP A 52 -15.01 17.08 22.28
N ALA A 53 -14.19 18.09 21.97
CA ALA A 53 -12.74 18.03 22.06
C ALA A 53 -12.25 17.79 23.49
N TYR A 54 -12.78 18.51 24.47
CA TYR A 54 -12.41 18.36 25.88
C TYR A 54 -12.91 17.05 26.48
N ASN A 55 -14.11 16.58 26.11
CA ASN A 55 -14.59 15.25 26.51
C ASN A 55 -13.73 14.13 25.92
N SER A 56 -13.31 14.27 24.66
CA SER A 56 -12.41 13.31 24.00
C SER A 56 -11.03 13.33 24.65
N LEU A 57 -10.51 14.53 24.93
CA LEU A 57 -9.25 14.75 25.64
C LEU A 57 -9.26 14.11 27.02
N ASP A 58 -10.33 14.30 27.80
CA ASP A 58 -10.44 13.76 29.15
C ASP A 58 -10.31 12.23 29.15
N ARG A 59 -10.92 11.54 28.19
CA ARG A 59 -10.81 10.08 28.07
C ARG A 59 -9.38 9.60 27.82
N VAL A 60 -8.65 10.27 26.94
CA VAL A 60 -7.26 9.90 26.64
C VAL A 60 -6.28 10.37 27.72
N MET A 61 -6.65 11.40 28.48
CA MET A 61 -5.88 11.93 29.61
C MET A 61 -5.95 11.09 30.88
N GLU A 62 -6.90 10.16 31.00
CA GLU A 62 -7.17 9.40 32.23
C GLU A 62 -5.90 8.92 32.99
N PRO A 63 -4.90 8.27 32.36
CA PRO A 63 -3.71 7.80 33.06
C PRO A 63 -2.70 8.90 33.44
N PHE A 64 -2.72 10.06 32.78
CA PHE A 64 -1.74 11.15 32.99
C PHE A 64 -2.34 12.39 33.67
N ARG A 65 -3.62 12.31 34.01
CA ARG A 65 -4.40 13.40 34.57
C ARG A 65 -3.86 13.79 35.95
N GLY A 66 -3.62 15.10 36.13
CA GLY A 66 -3.24 15.65 37.42
C GLY A 66 -1.84 15.26 37.92
N ILE A 67 -0.99 14.68 37.06
CA ILE A 67 0.43 14.47 37.39
C ILE A 67 1.14 15.82 37.57
N PHE A 68 0.73 16.83 36.79
CA PHE A 68 1.24 18.20 36.90
C PHE A 68 0.08 19.18 37.14
N THR A 69 0.37 20.26 37.86
CA THR A 69 -0.56 21.37 38.04
C THR A 69 -0.60 22.20 36.74
N PRO A 70 -1.79 22.48 36.18
CA PRO A 70 -1.92 23.39 35.05
C PRO A 70 -1.42 24.80 35.38
N ILE A 71 -0.85 25.49 34.39
CA ILE A 71 -0.43 26.88 34.50
C ILE A 71 -1.50 27.74 33.85
N GLU A 72 -2.18 28.55 34.65
CA GLU A 72 -3.19 29.50 34.18
C GLU A 72 -2.53 30.81 33.75
N PHE A 73 -2.96 31.36 32.61
CA PHE A 73 -2.57 32.68 32.16
C PHE A 73 -3.68 33.70 32.42
N GLU A 74 -3.40 35.00 32.24
CA GLU A 74 -4.45 36.02 32.32
C GLU A 74 -5.54 35.77 31.25
N GLY A 75 -6.76 35.47 31.68
CA GLY A 75 -7.91 35.19 30.81
C GLY A 75 -8.43 33.76 30.93
N SER A 76 -8.87 33.18 29.82
CA SER A 76 -9.36 31.79 29.70
C SER A 76 -8.30 30.79 29.23
N SER A 77 -7.06 31.22 29.02
CA SER A 77 -5.97 30.40 28.53
C SER A 77 -5.29 29.59 29.64
N VAL A 78 -5.16 28.28 29.42
CA VAL A 78 -4.54 27.35 30.37
C VAL A 78 -3.51 26.48 29.66
N LEU A 79 -2.26 26.51 30.14
CA LEU A 79 -1.22 25.57 29.73
C LEU A 79 -1.22 24.37 30.65
N ASP A 80 -1.81 23.29 30.16
CA ASP A 80 -1.83 22.02 30.87
C ASP A 80 -0.57 21.20 30.55
N SER A 81 0.37 21.18 31.50
CA SER A 81 1.64 20.45 31.37
C SER A 81 1.45 18.94 31.35
N SER A 82 0.36 18.41 31.94
CA SER A 82 0.02 16.99 31.84
C SER A 82 -0.31 16.59 30.39
N ILE A 83 -0.93 17.49 29.61
CA ILE A 83 -1.20 17.24 28.19
C ILE A 83 0.08 17.16 27.39
N LEU A 84 1.00 18.12 27.59
CA LEU A 84 2.31 18.09 26.94
C LEU A 84 3.08 16.80 27.25
N PHE A 85 3.07 16.38 28.52
CA PHE A 85 3.71 15.14 28.90
C PHE A 85 3.10 13.92 28.20
N ALA A 86 1.77 13.83 28.13
CA ALA A 86 1.13 12.73 27.43
C ALA A 86 1.43 12.73 25.93
N MET A 87 1.45 13.89 25.25
CA MET A 87 1.86 13.98 23.85
C MET A 87 3.27 13.40 23.63
N VAL A 88 4.21 13.68 24.54
CA VAL A 88 5.55 13.08 24.48
C VAL A 88 5.48 11.55 24.62
N ILE A 89 4.74 11.04 25.62
CA ILE A 89 4.65 9.59 25.86
C ILE A 89 3.94 8.86 24.72
N TYR A 90 2.78 9.35 24.27
CA TYR A 90 2.05 8.77 23.15
C TYR A 90 2.83 8.91 21.84
N GLY A 91 3.56 10.01 21.63
CA GLY A 91 4.50 10.19 20.53
C GLY A 91 5.62 9.14 20.53
N ILE A 92 6.24 8.87 21.68
CA ILE A 92 7.25 7.80 21.82
C ILE A 92 6.64 6.43 21.46
N ILE A 93 5.44 6.14 21.96
CA ILE A 93 4.71 4.90 21.64
C ILE A 93 4.44 4.83 20.13
N ALA A 94 4.00 5.91 19.50
CA ALA A 94 3.75 5.97 18.06
C ALA A 94 5.03 5.67 17.26
N ILE A 95 6.17 6.26 17.64
CA ILE A 95 7.47 6.03 17.00
C ILE A 95 7.91 4.57 17.19
N ALA A 96 7.73 4.00 18.39
CA ALA A 96 8.05 2.61 18.67
C ALA A 96 7.20 1.64 17.83
N LEU A 97 5.88 1.89 17.73
CA LEU A 97 4.97 1.11 16.89
C LEU A 97 5.32 1.22 15.41
N ARG A 98 5.64 2.43 14.93
CA ARG A 98 6.08 2.62 13.54
C ARG A 98 7.36 1.86 13.26
N SER A 99 8.33 1.92 14.17
CA SER A 99 9.59 1.17 14.05
C SER A 99 9.36 -0.34 14.04
N LEU A 100 8.41 -0.83 14.84
CA LEU A 100 8.01 -2.23 14.85
C LEU A 100 7.34 -2.65 13.53
N LEU A 101 6.45 -1.81 12.99
CA LEU A 101 5.80 -2.03 11.70
C LEU A 101 6.82 -2.06 10.55
N ASP A 102 7.76 -1.12 10.53
CA ASP A 102 8.81 -1.03 9.52
C ASP A 102 9.75 -2.24 9.61
N TRP A 103 10.15 -2.64 10.82
CA TRP A 103 10.95 -3.85 11.05
C TRP A 103 10.21 -5.11 10.56
N LEU A 104 8.92 -5.24 10.86
CA LEU A 104 8.10 -6.38 10.42
C LEU A 104 7.98 -6.42 8.90
N THR A 105 7.86 -5.24 8.27
CA THR A 105 7.83 -5.09 6.81
C THR A 105 9.16 -5.50 6.18
N TYR A 106 10.26 -4.98 6.72
CA TYR A 106 11.61 -5.28 6.23
C TYR A 106 11.94 -6.77 6.35
N ARG A 107 11.55 -7.41 7.46
CA ARG A 107 11.78 -8.84 7.66
C ARG A 107 11.04 -9.71 6.64
N MET A 108 9.93 -9.24 6.09
CA MET A 108 9.20 -9.94 5.02
C MET A 108 9.76 -9.65 3.63
N ALA A 109 10.22 -8.42 3.35
CA ALA A 109 10.74 -8.04 2.03
C ALA A 109 12.02 -8.82 1.64
N LYS A 110 12.84 -9.23 2.61
CA LYS A 110 14.06 -10.00 2.34
C LYS A 110 13.80 -11.41 1.77
N ALA A 111 12.61 -11.98 1.97
CA ALA A 111 12.26 -13.27 1.38
C ALA A 111 12.04 -13.19 -0.15
N GLN A 112 11.79 -11.99 -0.68
CA GLN A 112 11.39 -11.81 -2.07
C GLN A 112 12.57 -11.52 -3.02
N SER A 113 13.66 -10.91 -2.52
CA SER A 113 14.86 -10.65 -3.32
C SER A 113 15.52 -11.94 -3.84
N GLU A 114 15.40 -13.03 -3.08
CA GLU A 114 15.94 -14.33 -3.49
C GLU A 114 15.21 -14.91 -4.72
N HIS A 115 13.94 -14.55 -4.94
CA HIS A 115 13.17 -15.00 -6.09
C HIS A 115 13.49 -14.19 -7.35
N GLU A 116 13.72 -12.87 -7.23
CA GLU A 116 14.09 -12.03 -8.37
C GLU A 116 15.46 -12.43 -8.94
N ASP A 117 16.42 -12.74 -8.07
CA ASP A 117 17.74 -13.23 -8.47
C ASP A 117 17.68 -14.60 -9.16
N GLN A 118 16.79 -15.49 -8.71
CA GLN A 118 16.59 -16.81 -9.33
C GLN A 118 16.01 -16.68 -10.74
N VAL A 119 14.94 -15.89 -10.91
CA VAL A 119 14.32 -15.66 -12.23
C VAL A 119 15.29 -15.03 -13.22
N ALA A 120 16.12 -14.08 -12.76
CA ALA A 120 17.16 -13.48 -13.60
C ALA A 120 18.22 -14.49 -14.06
N ARG A 121 18.64 -15.41 -13.18
CA ARG A 121 19.60 -16.47 -13.52
C ARG A 121 19.01 -17.49 -14.48
N ASP A 122 17.77 -17.90 -14.26
CA ASP A 122 17.09 -18.86 -15.12
C ASP A 122 16.87 -18.29 -16.52
N ALA A 123 16.51 -17.00 -16.62
CA ALA A 123 16.41 -16.30 -17.90
C ALA A 123 17.77 -16.17 -18.61
N ALA A 124 18.85 -15.92 -17.88
CA ALA A 124 20.20 -15.87 -18.45
C ALA A 124 20.65 -17.24 -18.98
N GLN A 125 20.33 -18.33 -18.28
CA GLN A 125 20.62 -19.70 -18.71
C GLN A 125 19.80 -20.09 -19.95
N ALA A 126 18.50 -19.83 -19.97
CA ALA A 126 17.66 -20.11 -21.14
C ALA A 126 18.15 -19.36 -22.42
N ASN A 127 18.63 -18.13 -22.25
CA ASN A 127 19.28 -17.39 -23.34
C ASN A 127 20.61 -18.03 -23.76
N ALA A 128 21.44 -18.47 -22.81
CA ALA A 128 22.68 -19.17 -23.14
C ALA A 128 22.43 -20.50 -23.88
N ASP A 129 21.44 -21.28 -23.45
CA ASP A 129 21.07 -22.56 -24.04
C ASP A 129 20.52 -22.39 -25.46
N SER A 130 19.68 -21.38 -25.69
CA SER A 130 19.16 -21.06 -27.03
C SER A 130 20.24 -20.59 -28.00
N VAL A 131 21.22 -19.81 -27.52
CA VAL A 131 22.39 -19.40 -28.33
C VAL A 131 23.30 -20.59 -28.63
N ALA A 132 23.55 -21.47 -27.66
CA ALA A 132 24.35 -22.69 -27.86
C ALA A 132 23.67 -23.66 -28.83
N ALA A 133 22.35 -23.84 -28.72
CA ALA A 133 21.56 -24.64 -29.66
C ALA A 133 21.62 -24.05 -31.08
N ALA A 134 21.49 -22.74 -31.24
CA ALA A 134 21.58 -22.08 -32.55
C ALA A 134 22.97 -22.23 -33.21
N GLN A 135 24.04 -22.36 -32.42
CA GLN A 135 25.41 -22.57 -32.91
C GLN A 135 25.72 -24.05 -33.22
N ALA A 136 25.02 -24.99 -32.60
CA ALA A 136 25.22 -26.43 -32.79
C ALA A 136 24.58 -26.99 -34.07
N TYR A 137 23.58 -26.30 -34.64
CA TYR A 137 23.04 -26.65 -35.96
C TYR A 137 23.73 -25.83 -37.05
N PRO A 138 24.49 -26.45 -37.98
CA PRO A 138 24.97 -25.72 -39.15
C PRO A 138 23.77 -25.25 -39.96
N ALA A 139 23.70 -23.95 -40.24
CA ALA A 139 22.70 -23.36 -41.10
C ALA A 139 22.66 -24.11 -42.44
N THR A 140 21.60 -24.86 -42.69
CA THR A 140 21.26 -25.28 -44.06
C THR A 140 20.74 -24.02 -44.75
N PRO A 141 21.36 -23.55 -45.84
CA PRO A 141 20.87 -22.38 -46.54
C PRO A 141 19.50 -22.72 -47.13
N VAL A 142 18.44 -22.14 -46.57
CA VAL A 142 17.13 -22.12 -47.20
C VAL A 142 17.26 -21.25 -48.44
N VAL A 143 17.29 -21.88 -49.61
CA VAL A 143 17.22 -21.20 -50.90
C VAL A 143 15.83 -20.56 -50.99
N THR A 144 15.77 -19.25 -50.81
CA THR A 144 14.59 -18.44 -51.14
C THR A 144 14.42 -18.43 -52.66
N SER A 145 13.62 -19.34 -53.20
CA SER A 145 13.09 -19.20 -54.56
C SER A 145 12.00 -18.14 -54.54
N SER A 146 12.30 -16.98 -55.12
CA SER A 146 11.30 -15.94 -55.40
C SER A 146 10.24 -16.49 -56.38
N PRO A 147 8.94 -16.46 -56.05
CA PRO A 147 7.92 -16.82 -57.04
C PRO A 147 7.82 -15.71 -58.10
N GLN A 148 8.26 -16.06 -59.29
CA GLN A 148 8.25 -15.25 -60.50
C GLN A 148 6.82 -14.87 -60.90
N SER A 149 6.57 -13.57 -61.01
CA SER A 149 5.34 -12.98 -61.53
C SER A 149 5.14 -13.35 -63.01
N THR A 150 4.08 -14.10 -63.31
CA THR A 150 3.47 -14.18 -64.65
C THR A 150 1.95 -14.32 -64.50
N ALA A 151 1.24 -13.21 -64.65
CA ALA A 151 -0.15 -13.19 -65.12
C ALA A 151 -0.12 -12.87 -66.64
N PRO A 152 -1.21 -13.03 -67.44
CA PRO A 152 -2.57 -13.48 -67.11
C PRO A 152 -3.14 -14.52 -68.12
N GLN A 153 -4.30 -15.16 -67.82
CA GLN A 153 -5.49 -15.12 -68.69
C GLN A 153 -6.70 -15.92 -68.14
N SER A 154 -7.79 -15.17 -68.00
CA SER A 154 -9.23 -15.43 -68.02
C SER A 154 -9.74 -16.83 -68.41
N THR A 155 -10.64 -17.41 -67.60
CA THR A 155 -11.82 -18.19 -68.08
C THR A 155 -12.93 -18.20 -67.01
N THR A 156 -13.99 -17.44 -67.28
CA THR A 156 -15.41 -17.57 -66.88
C THR A 156 -15.80 -18.25 -65.55
N ALA A 157 -16.35 -17.45 -64.62
CA ALA A 157 -17.15 -17.91 -63.48
C ALA A 157 -18.65 -18.04 -63.87
N PRO A 158 -19.38 -19.08 -63.42
CA PRO A 158 -20.82 -19.13 -63.54
C PRO A 158 -21.49 -18.36 -62.40
N SER A 159 -22.48 -17.57 -62.79
CA SER A 159 -23.31 -16.68 -61.98
C SER A 159 -24.00 -17.40 -60.81
N THR A 160 -23.85 -16.87 -59.59
CA THR A 160 -24.71 -17.22 -58.45
C THR A 160 -26.00 -16.42 -58.58
N ASP A 161 -27.07 -17.14 -58.91
CA ASP A 161 -28.45 -16.66 -58.93
C ASP A 161 -28.90 -16.34 -57.49
N ILE A 162 -29.06 -15.05 -57.18
CA ILE A 162 -29.64 -14.57 -55.93
C ILE A 162 -30.99 -13.93 -56.29
N PRO A 163 -32.14 -14.54 -55.94
CA PRO A 163 -33.43 -13.93 -56.20
C PRO A 163 -33.66 -12.72 -55.26
N PRO A 164 -34.33 -11.66 -55.76
CA PRO A 164 -34.46 -10.38 -55.07
C PRO A 164 -35.46 -10.42 -53.89
N PRO A 165 -35.32 -9.49 -52.93
CA PRO A 165 -36.22 -9.39 -51.79
C PRO A 165 -37.60 -8.85 -52.20
N PRO A 166 -38.71 -9.34 -51.62
CA PRO A 166 -39.99 -8.66 -51.76
C PRO A 166 -40.08 -7.45 -50.81
N ALA A 167 -40.51 -6.31 -51.37
CA ALA A 167 -41.02 -5.13 -50.67
C ALA A 167 -42.31 -4.69 -51.39
N PRO A 168 -43.20 -3.86 -50.80
CA PRO A 168 -43.25 -3.29 -49.46
C PRO A 168 -44.23 -3.98 -48.48
#